data_AF-A0A031G449-F1
#
_entry.id   AF-A0A031G449-F1
#
_cell.length_a   1.000
_cell.length_b   1.000
_cell.length_c   1.000
_cell.angle_alpha   90.00
_cell.angle_beta   90.00
_cell.angle_gamma   90.00
#
_symmetry.space_group_name_H-M   'P 1'
#
loop_
_entity.id
_entity.type
_entity.pdbx_description
1 polymer ?
#
loop_
_entity_poly.entity_id
_entity_poly.type
_entity_poly.pdbx_seq_one_letter_code
_entity_poly.pdbx_strand_id
1 'polypeptide(L)' 'MVRSNHRQLKMSFNAWRQQLRLMEALPRLLAGDSVQRVAQDLGYGSARAFSAMFRRLLGDNPRDYLQTLSKLSELV' A
#
# COMPACT_ATOMS: atom_id res chain seq x y z
N MET A 1 -13.89 -26.58 -12.20
CA MET A 1 -13.22 -26.09 -10.97
C MET A 1 -11.72 -26.06 -11.23
N VAL A 2 -11.21 -25.00 -11.87
CA VAL A 2 -9.82 -24.95 -12.34
C VAL A 2 -8.90 -24.56 -11.18
N ARG A 3 -8.04 -25.48 -10.75
CA ARG A 3 -6.90 -25.22 -9.86
C ARG A 3 -5.64 -25.11 -10.73
N SER A 4 -5.07 -23.92 -10.86
CA SER A 4 -3.84 -23.70 -11.63
C SER A 4 -2.69 -23.24 -10.72
N ASN A 5 -1.91 -24.21 -10.24
CA ASN A 5 -0.62 -24.00 -9.57
C ASN A 5 0.48 -23.89 -10.64
N HIS A 6 1.12 -22.71 -10.80
CA HIS A 6 2.36 -22.54 -11.59
C HIS A 6 3.38 -21.77 -10.75
N ARG A 7 4.51 -22.42 -10.51
CA ARG A 7 5.35 -22.23 -9.33
C ARG A 7 6.44 -21.15 -9.47
N GLN A 8 6.49 -20.35 -10.54
CA GLN A 8 7.51 -19.30 -10.70
C GLN A 8 7.04 -18.01 -11.43
N LEU A 9 5.73 -17.80 -11.62
CA LEU A 9 5.23 -16.61 -12.36
C LEU A 9 4.06 -15.86 -11.74
N LYS A 10 3.71 -16.10 -10.47
CA LYS A 10 2.42 -15.65 -9.95
C LYS A 10 2.56 -14.99 -8.59
N MET A 11 2.68 -13.66 -8.57
CA MET A 11 2.05 -12.92 -7.49
C MET A 11 0.63 -13.46 -7.35
N SER A 12 0.26 -13.94 -6.17
CA SER A 12 -1.12 -14.39 -5.96
C SER A 12 -2.06 -13.26 -6.38
N PHE A 13 -3.25 -13.57 -6.89
CA PHE A 13 -4.22 -12.53 -7.29
C PHE A 13 -4.44 -11.49 -6.17
N ASN A 14 -4.36 -11.91 -4.91
CA ASN A 14 -4.38 -11.03 -3.75
C ASN A 14 -3.15 -10.11 -3.67
N ALA A 15 -1.95 -10.62 -3.90
CA ALA A 15 -0.73 -9.81 -3.93
C ALA A 15 -0.74 -8.79 -5.08
N TRP A 16 -1.21 -9.17 -6.26
CA TRP A 16 -1.40 -8.24 -7.39
C TRP A 16 -2.42 -7.14 -7.06
N ARG A 17 -3.58 -7.51 -6.50
CA ARG A 17 -4.57 -6.53 -6.03
C ARG A 17 -4.05 -5.63 -4.91
N GLN A 18 -3.14 -6.12 -4.08
CA GLN A 18 -2.49 -5.35 -3.02
C GLN A 18 -1.52 -4.31 -3.61
N GLN A 19 -0.74 -4.68 -4.62
CA GLN A 19 0.10 -3.73 -5.36
C GLN A 19 -0.71 -2.66 -6.08
N LEU A 20 -1.80 -3.02 -6.76
CA LEU A 20 -2.66 -2.02 -7.41
C LEU A 20 -3.18 -0.98 -6.42
N ARG A 21 -3.67 -1.43 -5.27
CA ARG A 21 -4.13 -0.53 -4.20
C ARG A 21 -2.99 0.34 -3.65
N LEU A 22 -1.77 -0.17 -3.61
CA LEU A 22 -0.60 0.59 -3.21
C LEU A 22 -0.28 1.70 -4.22
N MET A 23 -0.32 1.38 -5.52
CA MET A 23 -0.10 2.34 -6.61
C MET A 23 -1.16 3.45 -6.62
N GLU A 24 -2.38 3.16 -6.20
CA GLU A 24 -3.44 4.16 -6.04
C GLU A 24 -3.28 4.97 -4.74
N ALA A 25 -2.91 4.33 -3.64
CA ALA A 25 -2.78 4.97 -2.33
C ALA A 25 -1.59 5.96 -2.26
N LEU A 26 -0.44 5.59 -2.83
CA LEU A 26 0.80 6.36 -2.72
C LEU A 26 0.67 7.83 -3.17
N PRO A 27 0.19 8.14 -4.38
CA PRO A 27 0.07 9.52 -4.84
C PRO A 27 -0.91 10.33 -3.99
N ARG A 28 -1.96 9.71 -3.46
CA ARG A 28 -2.93 10.36 -2.58
C ARG A 28 -2.33 10.73 -1.23
N LEU A 29 -1.59 9.79 -0.64
CA LEU A 29 -0.86 10.02 0.60
C LEU A 29 0.19 11.14 0.45
N LEU A 30 0.88 11.19 -0.69
CA LEU A 30 1.83 12.27 -1.01
C LEU A 30 1.14 13.61 -1.24
N ALA A 31 -0.09 13.61 -1.77
CA ALA A 31 -0.92 14.81 -1.89
C ALA A 31 -1.50 15.30 -0.54
N GLY A 32 -1.21 14.60 0.57
CA GLY A 32 -1.63 15.00 1.91
C GLY A 32 -2.97 14.41 2.36
N ASP A 33 -3.58 13.48 1.61
CA ASP A 33 -4.75 12.77 2.10
C ASP A 33 -4.42 11.99 3.39
N SER A 34 -5.35 12.00 4.34
CA SER A 34 -5.17 11.24 5.57
C SER A 34 -5.22 9.73 5.31
N VAL A 35 -4.40 8.97 6.05
CA VAL A 35 -4.37 7.49 5.97
C VAL A 35 -5.77 6.88 6.19
N GLN A 36 -6.58 7.51 7.04
CA GLN A 36 -7.95 7.08 7.29
C GLN A 36 -8.86 7.26 6.07
N ARG A 37 -8.78 8.39 5.38
CA ARG A 37 -9.55 8.66 4.16
C ARG A 37 -9.18 7.68 3.05
N VAL A 38 -7.88 7.52 2.80
CA VAL A 38 -7.37 6.57 1.79
C VAL A 38 -7.82 5.13 2.12
N ALA A 39 -7.79 4.74 3.39
CA ALA A 39 -8.24 3.41 3.81
C ALA A 39 -9.75 3.18 3.58
N GLN A 40 -10.59 4.19 3.81
CA GLN A 40 -12.04 4.10 3.57
C GLN A 40 -12.33 3.97 2.08
N ASP A 41 -11.74 4.82 1.25
CA ASP A 41 -11.98 4.83 -0.19
C ASP A 41 -11.51 3.54 -0.88
N LEU A 42 -10.42 2.94 -0.38
CA LEU A 42 -9.91 1.65 -0.87
C LEU A 42 -10.62 0.42 -0.27
N GLY A 43 -11.59 0.63 0.63
CA GLY A 43 -12.44 -0.42 1.19
C GLY A 43 -11.82 -1.25 2.32
N TYR A 44 -10.84 -0.72 3.08
CA TYR A 44 -10.20 -1.43 4.19
C TYR A 44 -10.97 -1.36 5.51
N GLY A 45 -12.03 -0.55 5.59
CA GLY A 45 -12.86 -0.36 6.79
C GLY A 45 -12.16 0.36 7.96
N SER A 46 -10.83 0.35 8.02
CA SER A 46 -10.05 1.08 9.02
C SER A 46 -8.64 1.43 8.53
N ALA A 47 -8.09 2.51 9.08
CA ALA A 47 -6.69 2.90 8.86
C ALA A 47 -5.70 1.80 9.30
N ARG A 48 -6.02 1.05 10.35
CA ARG A 48 -5.16 -0.02 10.87
C ARG A 48 -5.03 -1.19 9.90
N ALA A 49 -6.14 -1.60 9.28
CA ALA A 49 -6.13 -2.68 8.27
C ALA A 49 -5.33 -2.27 7.02
N PHE A 50 -5.49 -1.03 6.57
CA PHE A 50 -4.69 -0.46 5.49
C PHE A 50 -3.20 -0.39 5.85
N SER A 51 -2.84 0.17 7.01
CA SER A 51 -1.44 0.27 7.45
C SER A 51 -0.77 -1.10 7.59
N ALA A 52 -1.48 -2.14 8.01
CA ALA A 52 -0.95 -3.50 8.06
C ALA A 52 -0.67 -4.07 6.65
N MET A 53 -1.54 -3.77 5.68
CA MET A 53 -1.34 -4.13 4.28
C MET A 53 -0.15 -3.35 3.67
N PHE A 54 -0.11 -2.04 3.90
CA PHE A 54 0.97 -1.16 3.42
C PHE A 54 2.33 -1.62 3.95
N ARG A 55 2.43 -1.87 5.25
CA ARG A 55 3.67 -2.37 5.89
C ARG A 55 4.12 -3.72 5.33
N ARG A 56 3.19 -4.63 5.01
CA ARG A 56 3.55 -5.91 4.38
C ARG A 56 4.19 -5.74 3.01
N LEU A 57 3.85 -4.69 2.28
CA LEU A 57 4.37 -4.45 0.92
C LEU A 57 5.61 -3.55 0.90
N LEU A 58 5.66 -2.52 1.76
CA LEU A 58 6.70 -1.48 1.75
C LEU A 58 7.65 -1.52 2.96
N GLY A 59 7.44 -2.44 3.91
CA GLY A 59 8.29 -2.61 5.10
C GLY A 59 7.91 -1.72 6.28
N ASP A 60 7.47 -0.48 6.01
CA ASP A 60 7.11 0.51 7.03
C ASP A 60 5.63 0.91 6.99
N ASN A 61 5.15 1.55 8.05
CA ASN A 61 3.80 2.10 8.04
C ASN A 61 3.73 3.39 7.19
N PRO A 62 2.53 3.79 6.71
CA PRO A 62 2.39 4.93 5.82
C PRO A 62 2.98 6.24 6.35
N ARG A 63 2.88 6.49 7.67
CA ARG A 63 3.35 7.74 8.28
C ARG A 63 4.87 7.82 8.26
N ASP A 64 5.53 6.76 8.71
CA ASP A 64 7.00 6.71 8.79
C ASP A 64 7.62 6.72 7.38
N TYR A 65 6.98 6.07 6.42
CA TYR A 65 7.37 6.09 5.02
C TYR A 65 7.32 7.51 4.43
N LEU A 66 6.21 8.24 4.64
CA LEU A 66 6.07 9.62 4.19
C LEU A 66 7.08 10.57 4.86
N GLN A 67 7.31 10.40 6.17
CA GLN A 67 8.31 11.18 6.88
C GLN A 67 9.72 10.95 6.31
N THR A 68 10.06 9.71 6.00
CA THR A 68 11.33 9.34 5.38
C THR A 68 11.45 9.97 3.98
N LEU A 69 10.40 9.92 3.17
CA LEU A 69 10.38 10.56 1.86
C LEU A 69 10.55 12.08 1.95
N SER A 70 9.86 12.75 2.88
CA SER A 70 10.03 14.19 3.13
C SER A 70 11.48 14.52 3.46
N LYS A 71 12.10 13.75 4.35
CA LYS A 71 13.50 13.94 4.74
C LYS A 71 14.46 13.72 3.59
N LEU A 72 14.18 12.77 2.69
CA LEU A 72 14.99 12.54 1.49
C LEU A 72 14.86 13.69 0.49
N SER A 73 13.66 14.26 0.31
CA SER A 73 13.48 15.42 -0.58
C SER A 73 14.17 16.70 -0.08
N GLU A 74 14.46 16.81 1.21
CA GLU A 74 15.23 17.93 1.77
C GLU A 74 16.74 17.83 1.53
N LEU A 75 17.23 16.66 1.09
CA LEU A 75 18.66 16.39 0.89
C LEU A 75 19.10 16.42 -0.59
N VAL A 76 18.17 16.65 -1.52
CA VAL A 76 18.39 16.69 -2.98
C VAL A 76 18.14 18.09 -3.49
#